data_AF-A0A7V9M9C0-F1
#
_entry.id   AF-A0A7V9M9C0-F1
#
_cell.length_a   1.000
_cell.length_b   1.000
_cell.length_c   1.000
_cell.angle_alpha   90.00
_cell.angle_beta   90.00
_cell.angle_gamma   90.00
#
_symmetry.space_group_name_H-M   'P 1'
#
loop_
_entity.id
_entity.type
_entity.pdbx_description
1 polymer ?
#
loop_
_entity_poly.entity_id
_entity_poly.type
_entity_poly.pdbx_seq_one_letter_code
_entity_poly.pdbx_strand_id
1 'polypeptide(L)'
;MPQGRLPAPGALRRERRALVRTREERIRDLGGLMLEMYRRDRFRQDLLVEQCLEVVAIEERLREIDSTLEATVTARRQGLGVRCQCGAPILWGSHFCANCGRPVGQEPIVSCPNCGNALAADARFCPSCGATAPEEPQAGSEAPADENQGDAEAEAQRSGDPREP
;
A
#
# COMPACT_ATOMS: atom_id res chain seq x y z
N MET A 1 13.37 -5.22 13.16
CA MET A 1 13.30 -5.13 11.68
C MET A 1 11.83 -5.05 11.30
N PRO A 2 11.33 -3.93 10.78
CA PRO A 2 9.93 -3.89 10.36
C PRO A 2 9.81 -4.78 9.13
N GLN A 3 9.02 -5.85 9.24
CA GLN A 3 8.71 -6.73 8.13
C GLN A 3 7.68 -6.05 7.23
N GLY A 4 8.12 -5.00 6.53
CA GLY A 4 7.37 -4.41 5.43
C GLY A 4 7.31 -5.44 4.31
N ARG A 5 6.12 -6.00 4.08
CA ARG A 5 5.85 -6.93 3.00
C ARG A 5 6.31 -6.30 1.67
N LEU A 6 7.31 -6.91 1.04
CA LEU A 6 7.75 -6.47 -0.29
C LEU A 6 6.56 -6.62 -1.26
N PRO A 7 6.17 -5.55 -1.98
CA PRO A 7 5.06 -5.59 -2.90
C PRO A 7 5.29 -6.64 -4.00
N ALA A 8 4.19 -7.28 -4.45
CA ALA A 8 4.28 -8.33 -5.45
C ALA A 8 5.00 -7.82 -6.72
N PRO A 9 5.99 -8.55 -7.29
CA PRO A 9 6.76 -8.08 -8.45
C PRO A 9 5.89 -7.72 -9.67
N GLY A 10 4.72 -8.35 -9.81
CA GLY A 10 3.75 -8.02 -10.86
C GLY A 10 3.12 -6.64 -10.69
N ALA A 11 2.86 -6.20 -9.45
CA ALA A 11 2.34 -4.87 -9.16
C ALA A 11 3.38 -3.79 -9.48
N LEU A 12 4.62 -3.98 -9.02
CA LEU A 12 5.76 -3.10 -9.31
C LEU A 12 5.99 -2.92 -10.82
N ARG A 13 5.90 -3.99 -11.62
CA ARG A 13 6.02 -3.91 -13.08
C ARG A 13 4.87 -3.14 -13.76
N ARG A 14 3.66 -3.15 -13.19
CA ARG A 14 2.53 -2.36 -13.70
C ARG A 14 2.72 -0.88 -13.35
N GLU A 15 3.06 -0.59 -12.09
CA GLU A 15 3.37 0.76 -11.60
C GLU A 15 4.49 1.39 -12.44
N ARG A 16 5.61 0.69 -12.63
CA ARG A 16 6.73 1.15 -13.47
C ARG A 16 6.27 1.57 -14.87
N ARG A 17 5.45 0.75 -15.54
CA ARG A 17 4.96 1.05 -16.89
C ARG A 17 4.04 2.27 -16.91
N ALA A 18 3.25 2.49 -15.86
CA ALA A 18 2.44 3.69 -15.73
C ALA A 18 3.32 4.93 -15.55
N LEU A 19 4.27 4.89 -14.61
CA LEU A 19 5.17 5.99 -14.33
C LEU A 19 6.04 6.39 -15.54
N VAL A 20 6.49 5.41 -16.35
CA VAL A 20 7.23 5.72 -17.60
C VAL A 20 6.39 6.56 -18.56
N ARG A 21 5.09 6.23 -18.73
CA ARG A 21 4.19 7.02 -19.58
C ARG A 21 3.96 8.41 -19.00
N THR A 22 3.69 8.50 -17.71
CA THR A 22 3.49 9.79 -17.02
C THR A 22 4.72 10.68 -17.13
N ARG A 23 5.94 10.13 -16.99
CA ARG A 23 7.19 10.87 -17.18
C ARG A 23 7.30 11.46 -18.60
N GLU A 24 7.00 10.65 -19.61
CA GLU A 24 7.05 11.10 -21.02
C GLU A 24 6.02 12.20 -21.33
N GLU A 25 4.83 12.10 -20.76
CA GLU A 25 3.80 13.15 -20.81
C GLU A 25 4.31 14.44 -20.18
N ARG A 26 4.82 14.38 -18.94
CA ARG A 26 5.32 15.57 -18.23
C ARG A 26 6.51 16.24 -18.90
N ILE A 27 7.43 15.46 -19.47
CA ILE A 27 8.55 16.01 -20.25
C ILE A 27 8.03 16.77 -21.49
N ARG A 28 7.01 16.23 -22.17
CA ARG A 28 6.38 16.89 -23.32
C ARG A 28 5.68 18.18 -22.91
N ASP A 29 4.94 18.15 -21.79
CA ASP A 29 4.25 19.31 -21.25
C ASP A 29 5.24 20.40 -20.81
N LEU A 30 6.36 20.03 -20.19
CA LEU A 30 7.44 20.95 -19.81
C LEU A 30 8.06 21.65 -21.03
N GLY A 31 8.27 20.92 -22.13
CA GLY A 31 8.72 21.50 -23.39
C GLY A 31 7.69 22.50 -23.96
N GLY A 32 6.41 22.15 -23.91
CA GLY A 32 5.32 23.04 -24.32
C GLY A 32 5.23 24.31 -23.47
N LEU A 33 5.37 24.17 -22.15
CA LEU A 33 5.40 25.27 -21.19
C LEU A 33 6.57 26.22 -21.48
N MET A 34 7.79 25.67 -21.68
CA MET A 34 8.97 26.46 -22.00
C MET A 34 8.81 27.24 -23.30
N LEU A 35 8.26 26.59 -24.34
CA LEU A 35 7.97 27.24 -25.61
C LEU A 35 6.97 28.39 -25.47
N GLU A 36 5.89 28.19 -24.71
CA GLU A 36 4.89 29.25 -24.46
C GLU A 36 5.45 30.41 -23.65
N MET A 37 6.33 30.14 -22.67
CA MET A 37 7.02 31.18 -21.89
C MET A 37 7.94 32.02 -22.78
N TYR A 38 8.70 31.37 -23.66
CA TYR A 38 9.58 32.04 -24.62
C TYR A 38 8.78 32.90 -25.62
N ARG A 39 7.71 32.35 -26.22
CA ARG A 39 6.87 33.08 -27.20
C ARG A 39 6.22 34.33 -26.63
N ARG A 40 5.94 34.34 -25.33
CA ARG A 40 5.28 35.45 -24.62
C ARG A 40 6.26 36.38 -23.90
N ASP A 41 7.55 36.10 -24.00
CA ASP A 41 8.65 36.79 -23.33
C ASP A 41 8.41 36.99 -21.81
N ARG A 42 7.80 35.97 -21.19
CA ARG A 42 7.46 35.97 -19.75
C ARG A 42 8.03 34.72 -19.10
N PHE A 43 9.25 34.85 -18.60
CA PHE A 43 9.94 33.77 -17.92
C PHE A 43 9.65 33.77 -16.41
N ARG A 44 9.06 32.68 -15.93
CA ARG A 44 8.81 32.37 -14.53
C ARG A 44 9.63 31.15 -14.14
N GLN A 45 10.83 31.41 -13.62
CA GLN A 45 11.78 30.35 -13.27
C GLN A 45 11.22 29.40 -12.22
N ASP A 46 10.53 29.93 -11.20
CA ASP A 46 9.99 29.12 -10.10
C ASP A 46 9.02 28.05 -10.61
N LEU A 47 8.10 28.42 -11.50
CA LEU A 47 7.16 27.48 -12.12
C LEU A 47 7.89 26.40 -12.93
N LEU A 48 8.94 26.77 -13.68
CA LEU A 48 9.72 25.79 -14.44
C LEU A 48 10.45 24.81 -13.51
N VAL A 49 11.01 25.31 -12.42
CA VAL A 49 11.69 24.49 -11.41
C VAL A 49 10.69 23.53 -10.75
N GLU A 50 9.53 24.01 -10.32
CA GLU A 50 8.47 23.17 -9.75
C GLU A 50 8.08 22.03 -10.70
N GLN A 51 7.86 22.32 -11.98
CA GLN A 51 7.50 21.30 -12.96
C GLN A 51 8.66 20.32 -13.26
N CYS A 52 9.91 20.79 -13.25
CA CYS A 52 11.08 19.91 -13.32
C CYS A 52 11.16 18.98 -12.12
N LEU A 53 10.89 19.46 -10.91
CA LEU A 53 10.92 18.66 -9.69
C LEU A 53 9.89 17.53 -9.72
N GLU A 54 8.70 17.75 -10.29
CA GLU A 54 7.71 16.68 -10.49
C GLU A 54 8.26 15.55 -11.38
N VAL A 55 8.96 15.88 -12.46
CA VAL A 55 9.60 14.88 -13.34
C VAL A 55 10.70 14.13 -12.60
N VAL A 56 11.55 14.85 -11.85
CA VAL A 56 12.63 14.25 -11.06
C VAL A 56 12.07 13.28 -10.01
N ALA A 57 10.97 13.62 -9.34
CA ALA A 57 10.32 12.74 -8.37
C ALA A 57 9.81 11.44 -9.04
N ILE A 58 9.24 11.52 -10.24
CA ILE A 58 8.84 10.32 -10.99
C ILE A 58 10.05 9.46 -11.35
N GLU A 59 11.16 10.07 -11.78
CA GLU A 59 12.39 9.35 -12.08
C GLU A 59 13.00 8.66 -10.86
N GLU A 60 12.98 9.32 -9.70
CA GLU A 60 13.42 8.74 -8.44
C GLU A 60 12.58 7.51 -8.08
N ARG A 61 11.25 7.63 -8.16
CA ARG A 61 10.35 6.49 -7.94
C ARG A 61 10.60 5.33 -8.92
N LEU A 62 10.87 5.65 -10.19
CA LEU A 62 11.23 4.62 -11.18
C LEU A 62 12.52 3.88 -10.80
N ARG A 63 13.56 4.61 -10.32
CA ARG A 63 14.82 4.01 -9.86
C ARG A 63 14.61 3.11 -8.64
N GLU A 64 13.77 3.52 -7.68
CA GLU A 64 13.41 2.69 -6.52
C GLU A 64 12.74 1.37 -6.93
N ILE A 65 11.78 1.44 -7.86
CA ILE A 65 11.09 0.25 -8.37
C ILE A 65 12.06 -0.67 -9.09
N ASP A 66 12.96 -0.12 -9.91
CA ASP A 66 13.96 -0.90 -10.65
C ASP A 66 14.95 -1.58 -9.70
N SER A 67 15.44 -0.87 -8.68
CA SER A 67 16.25 -1.41 -7.58
C SER A 67 15.54 -2.57 -6.88
N THR A 68 14.27 -2.39 -6.53
CA THR A 68 13.47 -3.41 -5.83
C THR A 68 13.28 -4.64 -6.72
N LEU A 69 12.93 -4.44 -7.99
CA LEU A 69 12.76 -5.53 -8.95
C LEU A 69 14.06 -6.31 -9.16
N GLU A 70 15.20 -5.61 -9.26
CA GLU A 70 16.50 -6.25 -9.37
C GLU A 70 16.82 -7.09 -8.13
N ALA A 71 16.62 -6.55 -6.93
CA ALA A 71 16.79 -7.28 -5.66
C ALA A 71 15.93 -8.55 -5.59
N THR A 72 14.67 -8.49 -6.08
CA THR A 72 13.82 -9.70 -6.12
C THR A 72 14.34 -10.75 -7.11
N VAL A 73 14.91 -10.32 -8.24
CA VAL A 73 15.46 -11.23 -9.26
C VAL A 73 16.78 -11.86 -8.77
N THR A 74 17.66 -11.10 -8.13
CA THR A 74 18.92 -11.60 -7.59
C THR A 74 18.68 -12.61 -6.47
N ALA A 75 17.77 -12.31 -5.53
CA ALA A 75 17.36 -13.25 -4.48
C ALA A 75 16.83 -14.57 -5.07
N ARG A 76 16.02 -14.50 -6.13
CA ARG A 76 15.54 -15.70 -6.85
C ARG A 76 16.67 -16.51 -7.47
N ARG A 77 17.64 -15.86 -8.14
CA ARG A 77 18.79 -16.53 -8.76
C ARG A 77 19.68 -17.22 -7.72
N GLN A 78 19.84 -16.62 -6.55
CA GLN A 78 20.63 -17.16 -5.45
C GLN A 78 19.89 -18.26 -4.66
N GLY A 79 18.65 -18.61 -5.04
CA GLY A 79 17.85 -19.59 -4.32
C GLY A 79 17.41 -19.13 -2.92
N LEU A 80 17.58 -17.84 -2.61
CA LEU A 80 17.08 -17.16 -1.42
C LEU A 80 15.58 -16.92 -1.60
N GLY A 81 14.81 -17.99 -1.42
CA GLY A 81 13.35 -17.97 -1.44
C GLY A 81 12.80 -18.90 -0.38
N VAL A 82 11.60 -18.61 0.11
CA VAL A 82 10.92 -19.48 1.07
C VAL A 82 10.76 -20.85 0.42
N ARG A 83 11.27 -21.89 1.06
CA ARG A 83 11.05 -23.28 0.66
C ARG A 83 10.02 -23.90 1.56
N CYS A 84 9.20 -24.77 0.99
CA CYS A 84 8.36 -25.65 1.77
C CYS A 84 9.24 -26.64 2.54
N GLN A 85 8.72 -27.20 3.61
CA GLN A 85 9.34 -28.33 4.30
C GLN A 85 9.51 -29.56 3.37
N CYS A 86 8.71 -29.69 2.31
CA CYS A 86 8.89 -30.72 1.29
C CYS A 86 10.05 -30.42 0.30
N GLY A 87 10.77 -29.31 0.46
CA GLY A 87 11.89 -28.88 -0.40
C GLY A 87 11.50 -28.04 -1.63
N ALA A 88 10.21 -28.00 -1.99
CA ALA A 88 9.73 -27.24 -3.14
C ALA A 88 9.81 -25.71 -2.90
N PRO A 89 10.14 -24.92 -3.93
CA PRO A 89 10.15 -23.46 -3.83
C PRO A 89 8.72 -22.92 -3.69
N ILE A 90 8.51 -22.00 -2.74
CA ILE A 90 7.23 -21.32 -2.54
C ILE A 90 7.17 -20.07 -3.40
N LEU A 91 6.07 -19.91 -4.12
CA LEU A 91 5.85 -18.73 -4.95
C LEU A 91 5.42 -17.55 -4.07
N TRP A 92 5.85 -16.35 -4.42
CA TRP A 92 5.47 -15.14 -3.70
C TRP A 92 3.95 -14.93 -3.73
N GLY A 93 3.36 -14.73 -2.55
CA GLY A 93 1.91 -14.60 -2.40
C GLY A 93 1.13 -15.92 -2.54
N SER A 94 1.80 -17.08 -2.48
CA SER A 94 1.09 -18.35 -2.35
C SER A 94 0.81 -18.68 -0.89
N HIS A 95 -0.45 -19.02 -0.59
CA HIS A 95 -0.88 -19.51 0.72
C HIS A 95 -0.63 -21.01 0.90
N PHE A 96 -0.44 -21.74 -0.21
CA PHE A 96 -0.24 -23.19 -0.24
C PHE A 96 0.94 -23.57 -1.13
N CYS A 97 1.66 -24.62 -0.75
CA CYS A 97 2.71 -25.20 -1.57
C CYS A 97 2.13 -25.94 -2.77
N ALA A 98 2.50 -25.54 -3.99
CA ALA A 98 2.04 -26.20 -5.22
C ALA A 98 2.46 -27.68 -5.36
N ASN A 99 3.48 -28.12 -4.62
CA ASN A 99 3.98 -29.49 -4.69
C ASN A 99 3.30 -30.44 -3.68
N CYS A 100 3.07 -29.99 -2.45
CA CYS A 100 2.57 -30.86 -1.38
C CYS A 100 1.24 -30.41 -0.76
N GLY A 101 0.66 -29.30 -1.21
CA GLY A 101 -0.62 -28.77 -0.72
C GLY A 101 -0.58 -28.18 0.69
N ARG A 102 0.56 -28.23 1.39
CA ARG A 102 0.68 -27.69 2.75
C ARG A 102 0.53 -26.18 2.76
N PRO A 103 -0.11 -25.62 3.80
CA PRO A 103 -0.16 -24.18 3.99
C PRO A 103 1.25 -23.63 4.21
N VAL A 104 1.54 -22.46 3.64
CA VAL A 104 2.84 -21.79 3.70
C VAL A 104 2.63 -20.29 3.90
N GLY A 105 3.50 -19.68 4.69
CA GLY A 105 3.37 -18.27 5.07
C GLY A 105 2.69 -18.06 6.43
N GLN A 106 2.50 -16.80 6.79
CA GLN A 106 1.90 -16.36 8.07
C GLN A 106 0.48 -15.80 7.89
N GLU A 107 -0.07 -15.85 6.68
CA GLU A 107 -1.40 -15.31 6.42
C GLU A 107 -2.48 -16.20 7.06
N PRO A 108 -3.58 -15.61 7.57
CA PRO A 108 -4.63 -16.36 8.21
C PRO A 108 -5.25 -17.35 7.22
N ILE A 109 -5.32 -18.60 7.65
CA ILE A 109 -5.93 -19.71 6.92
C ILE A 109 -7.11 -20.16 7.75
N VAL A 110 -8.30 -20.15 7.15
CA VAL A 110 -9.54 -20.59 7.79
C VAL A 110 -9.90 -21.98 7.28
N SER A 111 -10.47 -22.81 8.13
CA SER A 111 -11.01 -24.11 7.70
C SER A 111 -12.41 -23.93 7.14
N CYS A 112 -12.67 -24.53 5.98
CA CYS A 112 -14.01 -24.58 5.41
C CYS A 112 -14.96 -25.26 6.41
N PRO A 113 -16.08 -24.63 6.81
CA PRO A 113 -17.01 -25.21 7.79
C PRO A 113 -17.71 -26.47 7.26
N ASN A 114 -17.79 -26.63 5.93
CA ASN A 114 -18.51 -27.74 5.32
C ASN A 114 -17.63 -28.99 5.10
N CYS A 115 -16.38 -28.82 4.66
CA CYS A 115 -15.50 -29.95 4.29
C CYS A 115 -14.15 -29.98 5.02
N GLY A 116 -13.87 -29.00 5.88
CA GLY A 116 -12.61 -28.89 6.62
C GLY A 116 -11.39 -28.47 5.79
N ASN A 117 -11.54 -28.27 4.47
CA ASN A 117 -10.42 -27.86 3.61
C ASN A 117 -9.87 -26.48 4.03
N ALA A 118 -8.56 -26.32 3.95
CA ALA A 118 -7.89 -25.06 4.28
C ALA A 118 -8.16 -24.01 3.18
N LEU A 119 -8.62 -22.83 3.59
CA LEU A 119 -8.94 -21.70 2.72
C LEU A 119 -8.08 -20.50 3.13
N ALA A 120 -7.66 -19.71 2.15
CA ALA A 120 -7.13 -18.38 2.44
C ALA A 120 -8.25 -17.51 3.04
N ALA A 121 -7.93 -16.63 3.99
CA ALA A 121 -8.95 -15.80 4.65
C ALA A 121 -9.73 -14.87 3.70
N ASP A 122 -9.18 -14.58 2.53
CA ASP A 122 -9.81 -13.79 1.46
C ASP A 122 -10.53 -14.64 0.39
N ALA A 123 -10.54 -15.97 0.54
CA ALA A 123 -11.27 -16.86 -0.37
C ALA A 123 -12.78 -16.59 -0.27
N ARG A 124 -13.47 -16.53 -1.40
CA ARG A 124 -14.94 -16.38 -1.46
C ARG A 124 -15.69 -17.72 -1.47
N PHE A 125 -15.05 -18.76 -2.00
CA PHE A 125 -15.62 -20.09 -2.15
C PHE A 125 -14.55 -21.15 -1.88
N CYS A 126 -14.98 -22.30 -1.37
CA CYS A 126 -14.11 -23.45 -1.16
C CYS A 126 -13.85 -24.16 -2.50
N PRO A 127 -12.58 -24.29 -2.95
CA PRO A 127 -12.25 -24.94 -4.22
C PRO A 127 -12.52 -26.46 -4.19
N SER A 128 -12.66 -27.05 -3.01
CA SER A 128 -12.86 -28.50 -2.85
C SER A 128 -14.34 -28.91 -2.80
N CYS A 129 -15.22 -28.08 -2.23
CA CYS A 129 -16.63 -28.46 -2.06
C CYS A 129 -17.63 -27.42 -2.59
N GLY A 130 -17.17 -26.27 -3.08
CA GLY A 130 -18.02 -25.20 -3.63
C GLY A 130 -18.79 -24.39 -2.59
N ALA A 131 -18.69 -24.72 -1.29
CA ALA A 131 -19.35 -23.95 -0.23
C ALA A 131 -18.77 -22.53 -0.14
N THR A 132 -19.62 -21.55 0.22
CA THR A 132 -19.17 -20.18 0.48
C THR A 132 -18.19 -20.16 1.64
N ALA A 133 -17.16 -19.34 1.51
CA ALA A 133 -16.22 -19.15 2.61
C ALA A 133 -16.91 -18.41 3.77
N PRO A 134 -16.48 -18.65 5.02
CA PRO A 134 -16.99 -17.89 6.16
C PRO A 134 -16.56 -16.42 6.05
N GLU A 135 -17.52 -15.49 6.10
CA GLU A 135 -17.26 -14.05 6.12
C GLU A 135 -16.85 -13.58 7.53
N GLU A 136 -15.62 -13.04 7.63
CA GLU A 136 -15.16 -11.94 8.51
C GLU A 136 -14.69 -12.19 9.98
N PRO A 137 -13.78 -11.33 10.54
CA PRO A 137 -13.66 -9.89 10.26
C PRO A 137 -12.27 -9.28 9.93
N GLN A 138 -12.44 -8.17 9.21
CA GLN A 138 -11.52 -7.08 8.91
C GLN A 138 -10.94 -6.47 10.19
N ALA A 139 -9.61 -6.35 10.26
CA ALA A 139 -8.95 -5.51 11.24
C ALA A 139 -8.74 -4.11 10.63
N GLY A 140 -9.57 -3.15 11.03
CA GLY A 140 -9.25 -1.73 10.99
C GLY A 140 -10.27 -0.83 10.28
N SER A 141 -11.23 -0.30 11.05
CA SER A 141 -11.51 1.15 11.11
C SER A 141 -12.68 1.45 12.06
N GLU A 142 -12.47 2.47 12.90
CA GLU A 142 -13.47 3.34 13.56
C GLU A 142 -14.17 2.84 14.83
N ALA A 143 -13.62 3.31 15.96
CA ALA A 143 -14.32 3.44 17.23
C ALA A 143 -15.37 4.57 17.11
N PRO A 144 -16.63 4.39 17.54
CA PRO A 144 -17.53 5.50 17.70
C PRO A 144 -17.36 6.16 19.07
N ALA A 145 -17.55 7.47 18.98
CA ALA A 145 -17.59 8.51 19.99
C ALA A 145 -18.23 8.14 21.34
N ASP A 146 -17.58 8.73 22.34
CA ASP A 146 -18.03 9.07 23.68
C ASP A 146 -19.39 9.81 23.65
N GLU A 147 -20.41 9.19 24.26
CA GLU A 147 -21.61 9.86 24.74
C GLU A 147 -21.92 9.34 26.14
N ASN A 148 -21.70 10.17 27.16
CA ASN A 148 -22.67 10.21 28.24
C ASN A 148 -22.84 11.62 28.80
N GLN A 149 -24.08 12.08 28.67
CA GLN A 149 -24.64 13.30 29.23
C GLN A 149 -24.81 13.19 30.75
N GLY A 150 -24.82 14.33 31.41
CA GLY A 150 -25.21 14.45 32.82
C GLY A 150 -25.26 15.92 33.24
N ASP A 151 -26.32 16.61 32.86
CA ASP A 151 -26.68 17.93 33.37
C ASP A 151 -27.02 17.88 34.88
N ALA A 152 -26.55 18.87 35.66
CA ALA A 152 -27.27 19.39 36.84
C ALA A 152 -26.67 20.74 37.32
N GLU A 153 -27.43 21.81 37.07
CA GLU A 153 -27.81 22.90 37.99
C GLU A 153 -26.73 23.75 38.72
N ALA A 154 -26.62 24.99 38.22
CA ALA A 154 -26.74 26.27 38.93
C ALA A 154 -26.26 26.42 40.38
N GLU A 155 -25.28 27.31 40.59
CA GLU A 155 -25.43 28.39 41.57
C GLU A 155 -24.50 29.58 41.23
N ALA A 156 -25.12 30.71 40.91
CA ALA A 156 -24.47 32.00 40.76
C ALA A 156 -24.44 32.70 42.12
N GLN A 157 -23.25 32.98 42.65
CA GLN A 157 -23.07 33.96 43.71
C GLN A 157 -21.93 34.92 43.37
N ARG A 158 -22.32 36.19 43.36
CA ARG A 158 -21.53 37.39 43.10
C ARG A 158 -20.53 37.67 44.21
N SER A 159 -19.36 38.19 43.87
CA SER A 159 -18.61 39.27 44.56
C SER A 159 -17.29 39.44 43.79
N GLY A 160 -17.03 40.58 43.11
CA GLY A 160 -16.41 41.81 43.63
C GLY A 160 -14.93 41.55 43.98
N ASP A 161 -13.88 42.26 43.57
CA ASP A 161 -13.58 43.51 42.86
C ASP A 161 -12.02 43.48 42.64
N PRO A 162 -11.37 44.38 41.87
CA PRO A 162 -10.00 44.23 41.34
C PRO A 162 -8.88 44.88 42.19
N ARG A 163 -7.61 44.54 41.87
CA ARG A 163 -6.32 45.18 42.30
C ARG A 163 -6.00 45.06 43.80
N GLU A 164 -4.77 45.01 44.32
CA GLU A 164 -3.32 45.18 43.97
C GLU A 164 -2.57 44.67 45.25
N PRO A 165 -1.24 44.82 45.48
CA PRO A 165 -0.18 45.49 44.70
C PRO A 165 0.91 44.57 44.11
#